data_AF-A0A536Z277-F1
#
_entry.id   AF-A0A536Z277-F1
#
_cell.length_a   1.000
_cell.length_b   1.000
_cell.length_c   1.000
_cell.angle_alpha   90.00
_cell.angle_beta   90.00
_cell.angle_gamma   90.00
#
_symmetry.space_group_name_H-M   'P 1'
#
loop_
_entity.id
_entity.type
_entity.pdbx_description
1 polymer ?
#
loop_
_entity_poly.entity_id
_entity_poly.type
_entity_poly.pdbx_seq_one_letter_code
_entity_poly.pdbx_strand_id
1 'polypeptide(L)'
;WYTRGTAVTAMDRPKTIHDFFGFPQALFDVQYPAPGDAKLAARVRELLAPVEVALDQSWGLDHGTWSVLKHAFPDADVPVVQLAIDATQPASTHYALGAHLAPLRDEGVLIIGSGNVVHNLRTIGWGGGEPYDWAVRFNAYVRDAIAARQYDRLIEYEKAGPDARLAVPTPEHYLPLLYVHGARRDRRPRDQVDRDAEPVGGSALNE
;
A
#
# COMPACT_ATOMS: atom_id res chain seq x y z
N TRP A 1 8.26 -3.82 -5.79
CA TRP A 1 9.06 -5.04 -5.50
C TRP A 1 8.22 -6.34 -5.54
N TYR A 2 8.29 -7.11 -6.63
CA TYR A 2 7.54 -8.37 -6.84
C TYR A 2 8.53 -9.54 -7.09
N THR A 3 8.57 -10.52 -6.21
CA THR A 3 9.65 -11.53 -6.12
C THR A 3 9.11 -12.95 -5.97
N ARG A 4 9.94 -13.98 -6.15
CA ARG A 4 9.60 -15.33 -5.65
C ARG A 4 10.00 -15.43 -4.19
N GLY A 5 9.04 -15.62 -3.29
CA GLY A 5 9.26 -15.52 -1.85
C GLY A 5 8.97 -14.13 -1.28
N THR A 6 8.76 -14.07 0.04
CA THR A 6 8.56 -12.83 0.79
C THR A 6 9.90 -12.30 1.32
N ALA A 7 10.13 -11.00 1.21
CA ALA A 7 11.34 -10.34 1.68
C ALA A 7 11.03 -8.96 2.25
N VAL A 8 11.89 -8.45 3.12
CA VAL A 8 11.77 -7.13 3.73
C VAL A 8 13.13 -6.45 3.70
N THR A 9 13.20 -5.17 3.31
CA THR A 9 14.48 -4.44 3.32
C THR A 9 14.94 -4.22 4.75
N ALA A 10 16.21 -4.48 5.04
CA ALA A 10 16.78 -4.41 6.40
C ALA A 10 18.09 -3.59 6.47
N MET A 11 18.31 -2.71 5.51
CA MET A 11 19.45 -1.78 5.48
C MET A 11 19.16 -0.55 6.34
N ASP A 12 20.14 -0.04 7.10
CA ASP A 12 19.99 1.24 7.83
C ASP A 12 19.89 2.45 6.90
N ARG A 13 20.44 2.34 5.68
CA ARG A 13 20.47 3.41 4.67
C ARG A 13 20.16 2.82 3.29
N PRO A 14 18.89 2.50 2.98
CA PRO A 14 18.52 1.99 1.68
C PRO A 14 18.82 3.05 0.60
N LYS A 15 19.44 2.63 -0.50
CA LYS A 15 19.61 3.48 -1.69
C LYS A 15 18.25 3.76 -2.34
N THR A 16 18.08 4.92 -2.98
CA THR A 16 16.99 5.12 -3.94
C THR A 16 17.32 4.34 -5.22
N ILE A 17 16.36 3.56 -5.74
CA ILE A 17 16.50 2.85 -7.01
C ILE A 17 15.46 3.30 -8.03
N HIS A 18 15.79 3.08 -9.30
CA HIS A 18 14.94 3.38 -10.45
C HIS A 18 14.69 2.08 -11.20
N ASP A 19 13.65 1.35 -10.81
CA ASP A 19 13.26 0.04 -11.31
C ASP A 19 12.32 0.12 -12.54
N PHE A 20 12.41 1.21 -13.30
CA PHE A 20 11.65 1.47 -14.52
C PHE A 20 12.58 1.93 -15.66
N PHE A 21 12.06 1.92 -16.89
CA PHE A 21 12.78 2.30 -18.09
C PHE A 21 11.88 3.08 -19.05
N GLY A 22 12.47 3.83 -19.98
CA GLY A 22 11.73 4.56 -21.02
C GLY A 22 11.11 5.90 -20.59
N PHE A 23 11.52 6.44 -19.44
CA PHE A 23 11.04 7.72 -18.92
C PHE A 23 12.10 8.84 -19.02
N PRO A 24 11.74 10.13 -18.84
CA PRO A 24 12.70 11.24 -18.88
C PRO A 24 13.77 11.16 -17.78
N GLN A 25 14.97 11.69 -18.08
CA GLN A 25 16.12 11.75 -17.14
C GLN A 25 15.75 12.35 -15.77
N ALA A 26 14.87 13.35 -15.75
CA ALA A 26 14.42 13.98 -14.52
C ALA A 26 13.82 13.00 -13.50
N LEU A 27 13.25 11.86 -13.94
CA LEU A 27 12.79 10.81 -13.02
C LEU A 27 13.93 9.95 -12.47
N PHE A 28 15.02 9.77 -13.22
CA PHE A 28 16.22 9.04 -12.79
C PHE A 28 17.14 9.88 -11.88
N ASP A 29 16.99 11.20 -11.91
CA ASP A 29 17.71 12.13 -11.04
C ASP A 29 17.06 12.26 -9.65
N VAL A 30 15.88 11.69 -9.44
CA VAL A 30 15.19 11.75 -8.15
C VAL A 30 15.95 10.93 -7.10
N GLN A 31 16.15 11.53 -5.93
CA GLN A 31 16.64 10.85 -4.74
C GLN A 31 15.63 11.02 -3.61
N TYR A 32 15.51 9.98 -2.78
CA TYR A 32 14.68 9.95 -1.58
C TYR A 32 15.42 9.13 -0.50
N PRO A 33 16.33 9.77 0.25
CA PRO A 33 17.29 9.09 1.12
C PRO A 33 16.73 8.81 2.52
N ALA A 34 15.52 8.25 2.61
CA ALA A 34 14.93 7.91 3.90
C ALA A 34 15.77 6.85 4.63
N PRO A 35 15.97 6.98 5.96
CA PRO A 35 16.64 5.95 6.74
C PRO A 35 15.84 4.65 6.69
N GLY A 36 16.50 3.50 6.82
CA GLY A 36 15.81 2.24 7.05
C GLY A 36 15.64 1.95 8.54
N ASP A 37 14.96 0.85 8.85
CA ASP A 37 14.78 0.40 10.23
C ASP A 37 14.91 -1.13 10.33
N ALA A 38 16.11 -1.59 10.68
CA ALA A 38 16.40 -3.01 10.83
C ALA A 38 15.58 -3.68 11.96
N LYS A 39 15.17 -2.93 13.00
CA LYS A 39 14.33 -3.46 14.07
C LYS A 39 12.91 -3.69 13.58
N LEU A 40 12.36 -2.73 12.83
CA LEU A 40 11.06 -2.90 12.16
C LEU A 40 11.09 -4.06 11.16
N ALA A 41 12.16 -4.20 10.38
CA ALA A 41 12.32 -5.33 9.45
C ALA A 41 12.31 -6.69 10.18
N ALA A 42 13.02 -6.80 11.30
CA ALA A 42 12.97 -7.99 12.15
C ALA A 42 11.58 -8.24 12.73
N ARG A 43 10.89 -7.17 13.18
CA ARG A 43 9.52 -7.23 13.70
C ARG A 43 8.51 -7.71 12.66
N VAL A 44 8.63 -7.24 11.41
CA VAL A 44 7.82 -7.71 10.28
C VAL A 44 8.01 -9.21 10.08
N ARG A 45 9.26 -9.69 10.04
CA ARG A 45 9.55 -11.13 9.91
C ARG A 45 8.93 -11.96 11.06
N GLU A 46 8.98 -11.47 12.29
CA GLU A 46 8.36 -12.15 13.43
C GLU A 46 6.84 -12.25 13.29
N LEU A 47 6.18 -11.15 12.89
CA LEU A 47 4.72 -11.11 12.72
C LEU A 47 4.23 -12.02 11.59
N LEU A 48 5.04 -12.22 10.55
CA LEU A 48 4.69 -13.04 9.39
C LEU A 48 5.03 -14.54 9.57
N ALA A 49 5.64 -14.94 10.70
CA ALA A 49 5.90 -16.35 10.98
C ALA A 49 4.59 -17.18 10.95
N PRO A 50 4.60 -18.41 10.37
CA PRO A 50 5.75 -19.20 9.95
C PRO A 50 6.23 -18.94 8.51
N VAL A 51 5.72 -17.92 7.81
CA VAL A 51 6.19 -17.58 6.46
C VAL A 51 7.66 -17.17 6.54
N GLU A 52 8.51 -17.77 5.71
CA GLU A 52 9.91 -17.36 5.60
C GLU A 52 9.99 -15.97 4.97
N VAL A 53 10.57 -15.02 5.71
CA VAL A 53 10.80 -13.64 5.24
C VAL A 53 12.29 -13.37 5.22
N ALA A 54 12.84 -13.18 4.02
CA ALA A 54 14.23 -12.79 3.85
C ALA A 54 14.45 -11.33 4.31
N LEU A 55 15.52 -11.09 5.08
CA LEU A 55 15.97 -9.74 5.39
C LEU A 55 16.92 -9.28 4.28
N ASP A 56 16.39 -8.58 3.28
CA ASP A 56 17.15 -8.14 2.11
C ASP A 56 18.04 -6.92 2.44
N GLN A 57 19.28 -6.97 1.95
CA GLN A 57 20.29 -5.94 2.15
C GLN A 57 20.70 -5.24 0.83
N SER A 58 19.91 -5.38 -0.24
CA SER A 58 20.38 -5.10 -1.61
C SER A 58 19.44 -4.29 -2.51
N TRP A 59 18.12 -4.38 -2.29
CA TRP A 59 17.07 -3.81 -3.14
C TRP A 59 17.15 -2.29 -3.19
N GLY A 60 16.70 -1.61 -2.12
CA GLY A 60 16.61 -0.16 -2.03
C GLY A 60 15.21 0.35 -2.35
N LEU A 61 14.93 1.62 -2.02
CA LEU A 61 13.60 2.22 -2.17
C LEU A 61 13.25 2.38 -3.65
N ASP A 62 12.26 1.62 -4.11
CA ASP A 62 11.80 1.59 -5.50
C ASP A 62 10.82 2.73 -5.85
N HIS A 63 10.53 2.89 -7.14
CA HIS A 63 9.72 4.01 -7.63
C HIS A 63 8.31 4.02 -7.06
N GLY A 64 7.71 2.85 -6.83
CA GLY A 64 6.38 2.75 -6.21
C GLY A 64 6.38 3.31 -4.79
N THR A 65 7.53 3.28 -4.11
CA THR A 65 7.71 3.82 -2.77
C THR A 65 8.11 5.28 -2.77
N TRP A 66 9.23 5.65 -3.40
CA TRP A 66 9.71 7.03 -3.30
C TRP A 66 8.81 8.04 -4.02
N SER A 67 8.08 7.65 -5.06
CA SER A 67 7.17 8.57 -5.78
C SER A 67 6.02 9.04 -4.89
N VAL A 68 5.53 8.19 -3.99
CA VAL A 68 4.50 8.54 -3.02
C VAL A 68 5.11 9.29 -1.84
N LEU A 69 6.20 8.76 -1.27
CA LEU A 69 6.78 9.29 -0.05
C LEU A 69 7.41 10.67 -0.24
N LYS A 70 8.00 10.97 -1.41
CA LYS A 70 8.56 12.30 -1.69
C LYS A 70 7.52 13.43 -1.62
N HIS A 71 6.23 13.11 -1.79
CA HIS A 71 5.15 14.08 -1.64
C HIS A 71 4.53 14.06 -0.25
N ALA A 72 4.41 12.89 0.38
CA ALA A 72 3.82 12.76 1.72
C ALA A 72 4.78 13.19 2.85
N PHE A 73 6.06 12.89 2.72
CA PHE A 73 7.14 13.13 3.69
C PHE A 73 8.39 13.67 2.95
N PRO A 74 8.33 14.91 2.42
CA PRO A 74 9.34 15.43 1.49
C PRO A 74 10.77 15.50 2.06
N ASP A 75 10.91 15.61 3.38
CA ASP A 75 12.21 15.71 4.06
C ASP A 75 12.92 14.35 4.23
N ALA A 76 12.25 13.24 3.90
CA ALA A 76 12.77 11.87 4.00
C ALA A 76 13.34 11.53 5.40
N ASP A 77 12.70 12.06 6.46
CA ASP A 77 13.12 11.91 7.86
C ASP A 77 12.39 10.78 8.61
N VAL A 78 11.35 10.21 8.01
CA VAL A 78 10.65 9.02 8.51
C VAL A 78 11.36 7.74 8.05
N PRO A 79 11.72 6.80 8.95
CA PRO A 79 12.29 5.52 8.55
C PRO A 79 11.35 4.68 7.69
N VAL A 80 11.89 4.04 6.65
CA VAL A 80 11.14 3.26 5.67
C VAL A 80 11.69 1.84 5.57
N VAL A 81 10.78 0.89 5.64
CA VAL A 81 11.03 -0.51 5.32
C VAL A 81 10.05 -0.92 4.22
N GLN A 82 10.54 -1.57 3.17
CA GLN A 82 9.71 -2.12 2.11
C GLN A 82 9.50 -3.62 2.33
N LEU A 83 8.29 -4.09 2.01
CA LEU A 83 7.91 -5.50 1.99
C LEU A 83 7.70 -5.94 0.54
N ALA A 84 8.36 -7.02 0.12
CA ALA A 84 8.19 -7.62 -1.18
C ALA A 84 6.87 -8.39 -1.28
N ILE A 85 6.31 -8.42 -2.49
CA ILE A 85 5.11 -9.20 -2.80
C ILE A 85 5.57 -10.52 -3.41
N ASP A 86 5.15 -11.64 -2.82
CA ASP A 86 5.47 -12.99 -3.33
C ASP A 86 4.60 -13.36 -4.53
N ALA A 87 5.22 -13.44 -5.71
CA ALA A 87 4.60 -13.76 -6.98
C ALA A 87 4.05 -15.18 -7.10
N THR A 88 4.38 -16.06 -6.15
CA THR A 88 3.93 -17.45 -6.16
C THR A 88 2.67 -17.68 -5.33
N GLN A 89 2.19 -16.66 -4.62
CA GLN A 89 1.08 -16.76 -3.70
C GLN A 89 -0.22 -16.17 -4.29
N PRO A 90 -1.40 -16.70 -3.92
CA PRO A 90 -2.68 -16.14 -4.33
C PRO A 90 -3.03 -14.85 -3.55
N ALA A 91 -3.95 -14.06 -4.10
CA ALA A 91 -4.50 -12.84 -3.50
C ALA A 91 -4.91 -13.00 -2.02
N SER A 92 -5.52 -14.14 -1.67
CA SER A 92 -5.93 -14.46 -0.29
C SER A 92 -4.76 -14.50 0.69
N THR A 93 -3.58 -14.98 0.26
CA THR A 93 -2.36 -14.95 1.08
C THR A 93 -1.94 -13.52 1.37
N HIS A 94 -1.95 -12.63 0.38
CA HIS A 94 -1.56 -11.23 0.57
C HIS A 94 -2.48 -10.48 1.54
N TYR A 95 -3.79 -10.74 1.48
CA TYR A 95 -4.73 -10.22 2.47
C TYR A 95 -4.43 -10.75 3.89
N ALA A 96 -4.18 -12.06 4.02
CA ALA A 96 -3.84 -12.67 5.30
C ALA A 96 -2.52 -12.13 5.87
N LEU A 97 -1.49 -11.91 5.04
CA LEU A 97 -0.25 -11.26 5.46
C LEU A 97 -0.52 -9.83 5.96
N GLY A 98 -1.36 -9.06 5.26
CA GLY A 98 -1.83 -7.77 5.73
C GLY A 98 -2.43 -7.82 7.15
N ALA A 99 -3.28 -8.81 7.43
CA ALA A 99 -3.87 -9.00 8.76
C ALA A 99 -2.82 -9.25 9.86
N HIS A 100 -1.78 -10.04 9.56
CA HIS A 100 -0.67 -10.26 10.49
C HIS A 100 0.16 -8.99 10.76
N LEU A 101 0.17 -8.02 9.85
CA LEU A 101 0.85 -6.74 10.02
C LEU A 101 0.04 -5.72 10.84
N ALA A 102 -1.25 -5.99 11.13
CA ALA A 102 -2.11 -5.07 11.87
C ALA A 102 -1.56 -4.61 13.24
N PRO A 103 -0.81 -5.41 14.03
CA PRO A 103 -0.17 -4.95 15.27
C PRO A 103 0.78 -3.77 15.10
N LEU A 104 1.47 -3.65 13.97
CA LEU A 104 2.41 -2.55 13.71
C LEU A 104 1.75 -1.17 13.83
N ARG A 105 0.43 -1.08 13.58
CA ARG A 105 -0.34 0.15 13.70
C ARG A 105 -0.45 0.66 15.14
N ASP A 106 -0.39 -0.23 16.14
CA ASP A 106 -0.31 0.15 17.56
C ASP A 106 1.12 0.47 17.98
N GLU A 107 2.10 0.03 17.19
CA GLU A 107 3.54 0.20 17.42
C GLU A 107 4.09 1.49 16.76
N GLY A 108 3.21 2.40 16.32
CA GLY A 108 3.59 3.68 15.70
C GLY A 108 3.96 3.59 14.22
N VAL A 109 3.66 2.48 13.55
CA VAL A 109 4.01 2.26 12.13
C VAL A 109 2.85 2.59 11.22
N LEU A 110 3.11 3.40 10.19
CA LEU A 110 2.19 3.65 9.09
C LEU A 110 2.39 2.61 7.99
N ILE A 111 1.34 1.86 7.64
CA ILE A 111 1.34 0.90 6.53
C ILE A 111 0.82 1.58 5.27
N ILE A 112 1.64 1.62 4.22
CA ILE A 112 1.30 2.20 2.92
C ILE A 112 1.37 1.11 1.86
N GLY A 113 0.27 0.94 1.10
CA GLY A 113 0.25 0.15 -0.13
C GLY A 113 0.21 1.09 -1.33
N SER A 114 1.25 1.06 -2.16
CA SER A 114 1.33 1.84 -3.40
C SER A 114 1.17 0.91 -4.61
N GLY A 115 0.23 1.24 -5.50
CA GLY A 115 -0.14 0.42 -6.64
C GLY A 115 -1.30 1.03 -7.42
N ASN A 116 -1.92 0.23 -8.29
CA ASN A 116 -3.03 0.65 -9.14
C ASN A 116 -4.03 -0.50 -9.30
N VAL A 117 -5.32 -0.22 -9.06
CA VAL A 117 -6.40 -1.20 -9.25
C VAL A 117 -6.74 -1.41 -10.73
N VAL A 118 -6.36 -0.48 -11.60
CA VAL A 118 -6.39 -0.62 -13.05
C VAL A 118 -4.99 -0.32 -13.56
N HIS A 119 -4.28 -1.33 -14.06
CA HIS A 119 -2.90 -1.24 -14.50
C HIS A 119 -2.65 -2.10 -15.75
N ASN A 120 -3.01 -1.57 -16.92
CA ASN A 120 -2.74 -2.21 -18.20
C ASN A 120 -2.04 -1.25 -19.17
N LEU A 121 -0.70 -1.25 -19.09
CA LEU A 121 0.15 -0.40 -19.91
C LEU A 121 0.07 -0.73 -21.42
N ARG A 122 -0.44 -1.91 -21.82
CA ARG A 122 -0.66 -2.24 -23.23
C ARG A 122 -1.79 -1.42 -23.86
N THR A 123 -2.67 -0.85 -23.01
CA THR A 123 -3.84 -0.06 -23.43
C THR A 123 -3.70 1.42 -23.10
N ILE A 124 -2.54 1.87 -22.60
CA ILE A 124 -2.37 3.26 -22.17
C ILE A 124 -2.44 4.22 -23.38
N GLY A 125 -3.29 5.23 -23.29
CA GLY A 125 -3.35 6.33 -24.25
C GLY A 125 -2.41 7.46 -23.85
N TRP A 126 -1.16 7.44 -24.30
CA TRP A 126 -0.15 8.47 -23.95
C TRP A 126 -0.52 9.90 -24.37
N GLY A 127 -1.44 10.05 -25.33
CA GLY A 127 -2.00 11.35 -25.75
C GLY A 127 -3.22 11.81 -24.96
N GLY A 128 -3.59 11.09 -23.89
CA GLY A 128 -4.84 11.28 -23.17
C GLY A 128 -6.04 10.64 -23.90
N GLY A 129 -7.23 10.90 -23.38
CA GLY A 129 -8.50 10.37 -23.89
C GLY A 129 -9.47 10.03 -22.76
N GLU A 130 -10.70 9.70 -23.14
CA GLU A 130 -11.69 9.19 -22.19
C GLU A 130 -11.24 7.82 -21.65
N PRO A 131 -11.44 7.53 -20.35
CA PRO A 131 -11.13 6.24 -19.79
C PRO A 131 -12.01 5.16 -20.43
N TYR A 132 -11.43 3.99 -20.73
CA TYR A 132 -12.21 2.88 -21.27
C TYR A 132 -13.32 2.45 -20.30
N ASP A 133 -14.49 2.08 -20.83
CA ASP A 133 -15.62 1.67 -20.00
C ASP A 133 -15.29 0.50 -19.06
N TRP A 134 -14.46 -0.47 -19.50
CA TRP A 134 -14.03 -1.59 -18.68
C TRP A 134 -13.16 -1.14 -17.49
N ALA A 135 -12.33 -0.10 -17.68
CA ALA A 135 -11.51 0.47 -16.63
C ALA A 135 -12.39 1.20 -15.61
N VAL A 136 -13.37 1.97 -16.08
CA VAL A 136 -14.34 2.67 -15.22
C VAL A 136 -15.17 1.67 -14.40
N ARG A 137 -15.69 0.61 -15.05
CA ARG A 137 -16.48 -0.43 -14.38
C ARG A 137 -15.68 -1.21 -13.35
N PHE A 138 -14.44 -1.63 -13.66
CA PHE A 138 -13.62 -2.34 -12.68
C PHE A 138 -13.20 -1.45 -11.51
N ASN A 139 -12.83 -0.20 -11.77
CA ASN A 139 -12.52 0.76 -10.71
C ASN A 139 -13.74 1.00 -9.79
N ALA A 140 -14.93 1.13 -10.37
CA ALA A 140 -16.17 1.22 -9.61
C ALA A 140 -16.44 -0.05 -8.78
N TYR A 141 -16.27 -1.24 -9.37
CA TYR A 141 -16.39 -2.52 -8.68
C TYR A 141 -15.53 -2.58 -7.42
N VAL A 142 -14.25 -2.19 -7.53
CA VAL A 142 -13.30 -2.19 -6.40
C VAL A 142 -13.69 -1.15 -5.35
N ARG A 143 -14.01 0.08 -5.77
CA ARG A 143 -14.45 1.15 -4.86
C ARG A 143 -15.70 0.75 -4.07
N ASP A 144 -16.68 0.16 -4.74
CA ASP A 144 -17.93 -0.23 -4.13
C ASP A 144 -17.71 -1.40 -3.14
N ALA A 145 -16.83 -2.35 -3.47
CA ALA A 145 -16.44 -3.41 -2.55
C ALA A 145 -15.70 -2.87 -1.30
N ILE A 146 -14.83 -1.87 -1.45
CA ILE A 146 -14.18 -1.17 -0.33
C ILE A 146 -15.22 -0.47 0.56
N ALA A 147 -16.13 0.30 -0.05
CA ALA A 147 -17.16 1.04 0.68
C ALA A 147 -18.11 0.12 1.45
N ALA A 148 -18.51 -1.00 0.83
CA ALA A 148 -19.36 -2.02 1.42
C ALA A 148 -18.62 -3.01 2.34
N ARG A 149 -17.30 -2.86 2.52
CA ARG A 149 -16.43 -3.79 3.28
C ARG A 149 -16.54 -5.25 2.82
N GLN A 150 -16.75 -5.46 1.52
CA GLN A 150 -16.86 -6.78 0.90
C GLN A 150 -15.46 -7.28 0.54
N TYR A 151 -14.66 -7.61 1.55
CA TYR A 151 -13.25 -7.97 1.34
C TYR A 151 -13.08 -9.25 0.51
N ASP A 152 -14.01 -10.20 0.59
CA ASP A 152 -14.02 -11.38 -0.27
C ASP A 152 -14.06 -10.99 -1.76
N ARG A 153 -14.79 -9.93 -2.13
CA ARG A 153 -14.81 -9.41 -3.51
C ARG A 153 -13.48 -8.80 -3.93
N LEU A 154 -12.71 -8.24 -2.99
CA LEU A 154 -11.38 -7.72 -3.27
C LEU A 154 -10.36 -8.86 -3.40
N ILE A 155 -10.48 -9.88 -2.56
CA ILE A 155 -9.61 -11.07 -2.59
C ILE A 155 -9.85 -11.87 -3.87
N GLU A 156 -11.11 -12.00 -4.30
CA GLU A 156 -11.53 -12.77 -5.47
C GLU A 156 -11.82 -11.87 -6.68
N TYR A 157 -11.05 -10.79 -6.84
CA TYR A 157 -11.30 -9.75 -7.85
C TYR A 157 -11.36 -10.32 -9.28
N GLU A 158 -10.69 -11.45 -9.56
CA GLU A 158 -10.75 -12.12 -10.86
C GLU A 158 -12.18 -12.56 -11.23
N LYS A 159 -13.06 -12.78 -10.24
CA LYS A 159 -14.47 -13.12 -10.45
C LYS A 159 -15.29 -11.96 -11.05
N ALA A 160 -14.74 -10.73 -11.09
CA ALA A 160 -15.36 -9.62 -11.81
C ALA A 160 -15.20 -9.72 -13.34
N GLY A 161 -14.62 -10.81 -13.85
CA GLY A 161 -14.77 -11.21 -15.24
C GLY A 161 -13.82 -10.50 -16.22
N PRO A 162 -14.25 -10.21 -17.46
CA PRO A 162 -13.39 -9.62 -18.49
C PRO A 162 -12.75 -8.29 -18.09
N ASP A 163 -13.50 -7.45 -17.38
CA ASP A 163 -13.01 -6.14 -16.93
C ASP A 163 -11.82 -6.30 -15.96
N ALA A 164 -11.88 -7.27 -15.04
CA ALA A 164 -10.78 -7.60 -14.14
C ALA A 164 -9.54 -8.08 -14.89
N ARG A 165 -9.71 -8.98 -15.87
CA ARG A 165 -8.59 -9.50 -16.68
C ARG A 165 -7.92 -8.40 -17.50
N LEU A 166 -8.69 -7.42 -17.97
CA LEU A 166 -8.15 -6.26 -18.67
C LEU A 166 -7.48 -5.29 -17.70
N ALA A 167 -8.05 -5.06 -16.53
CA ALA A 167 -7.53 -4.13 -15.53
C ALA A 167 -6.30 -4.62 -14.80
N VAL A 168 -6.19 -5.93 -14.56
CA VAL A 168 -5.11 -6.55 -13.79
C VAL A 168 -4.52 -7.71 -14.62
N PRO A 169 -3.77 -7.44 -15.70
CA PRO A 169 -3.13 -8.49 -16.50
C PRO A 169 -2.12 -9.31 -15.69
N THR A 170 -1.50 -8.65 -14.71
CA THR A 170 -0.59 -9.21 -13.71
C THR A 170 -0.92 -8.53 -12.37
N PRO A 171 -0.83 -9.26 -11.23
CA PRO A 171 -1.47 -8.83 -9.99
C PRO A 171 -0.65 -7.83 -9.15
N GLU A 172 0.63 -7.63 -9.46
CA GLU A 172 1.60 -6.91 -8.61
C GLU A 172 1.18 -5.47 -8.23
N HIS A 173 0.44 -4.78 -9.10
CA HIS A 173 -0.06 -3.43 -8.80
C HIS A 173 -1.40 -3.45 -8.04
N TYR A 174 -2.16 -4.55 -8.10
CA TYR A 174 -3.42 -4.71 -7.37
C TYR A 174 -3.19 -5.18 -5.92
N LEU A 175 -2.28 -6.13 -5.72
CA LEU A 175 -2.02 -6.79 -4.44
C LEU A 175 -1.69 -5.84 -3.25
N PRO A 176 -1.02 -4.68 -3.41
CA PRO A 176 -0.82 -3.71 -2.33
C PRO A 176 -2.12 -3.30 -1.63
N LEU A 177 -3.24 -3.24 -2.36
CA LEU A 177 -4.56 -2.97 -1.80
C LEU A 177 -4.94 -3.98 -0.70
N LEU A 178 -4.66 -5.27 -0.95
CA LEU A 178 -5.04 -6.35 -0.05
C LEU A 178 -4.24 -6.34 1.26
N TYR A 179 -2.95 -5.97 1.22
CA TYR A 179 -2.15 -5.77 2.43
C TYR A 179 -2.73 -4.67 3.32
N VAL A 180 -3.05 -3.51 2.73
CA VAL A 180 -3.62 -2.37 3.47
C VAL A 180 -4.98 -2.72 4.07
N HIS A 181 -5.84 -3.39 3.31
CA HIS A 181 -7.16 -3.78 3.79
C HIS A 181 -7.11 -4.91 4.82
N GLY A 182 -6.20 -5.88 4.68
CA GLY A 182 -5.95 -6.90 5.69
C GLY A 182 -5.47 -6.29 7.01
N ALA A 183 -4.61 -5.27 6.95
CA ALA A 183 -4.12 -4.56 8.14
C ALA A 183 -5.18 -3.63 8.80
N ARG A 184 -6.40 -3.57 8.27
CA ARG A 184 -7.49 -2.83 8.91
C ARG A 184 -8.02 -3.61 10.10
N ARG A 185 -8.21 -2.92 11.21
CA ARG A 185 -9.06 -3.38 12.29
C ARG A 185 -10.44 -2.80 12.08
N ASP A 186 -11.48 -3.58 12.38
CA ASP A 186 -12.79 -2.98 12.59
C ASP A 186 -12.67 -1.98 13.75
N ARG A 187 -13.28 -0.79 13.57
CA ARG A 187 -13.33 0.21 14.63
C ARG A 187 -13.91 -0.47 15.87
N ARG A 188 -13.18 -0.47 16.97
CA ARG A 188 -13.81 -0.80 18.26
C ARG A 188 -14.86 0.29 18.52
N PRO A 189 -16.01 -0.05 19.15
CA PRO A 189 -17.07 0.92 19.44
C PRO A 189 -16.68 2.14 20.30
N ARG A 190 -15.42 2.27 20.74
CA ARG A 190 -14.95 3.37 21.59
C ARG A 190 -14.57 4.65 20.83
N ASP A 191 -14.41 4.59 19.51
CA ASP A 191 -14.11 5.79 18.69
C ASP A 191 -15.38 6.55 18.24
N GLN A 192 -16.53 6.26 18.86
CA GLN A 192 -17.82 6.90 18.61
C GLN A 192 -18.24 7.88 19.72
N VAL A 193 -17.40 8.06 20.75
CA VAL A 193 -17.49 9.13 21.75
C VAL A 193 -16.39 10.11 21.35
N ASP A 194 -16.66 11.21 20.66
CA ASP A 194 -17.18 12.43 21.27
C ASP A 194 -17.64 13.39 20.14
N ARG A 195 -18.91 13.30 19.73
CA ARG A 195 -19.54 14.29 18.83
C ARG A 195 -20.69 15.05 19.47
N ASP A 196 -21.00 14.73 20.72
CA ASP A 196 -22.09 15.33 21.49
C ASP A 196 -21.59 16.06 22.75
N ALA A 197 -20.30 16.42 22.82
CA ALA A 197 -19.83 17.40 23.79
C ALA A 197 -20.42 18.78 23.46
N GLU A 198 -21.56 19.07 24.11
CA GLU A 198 -22.11 20.41 24.30
C GLU A 198 -21.01 21.42 24.67
N PRO A 199 -21.02 22.64 24.11
CA PRO A 199 -20.03 23.65 24.43
C PRO A 199 -20.27 24.15 25.87
N VAL A 200 -19.46 23.65 26.81
CA VAL A 200 -19.30 24.28 28.12
C VAL A 200 -18.43 25.52 27.94
N GLY A 201 -19.05 26.70 27.92
CA GLY A 201 -18.31 27.94 28.12
C GLY A 201 -19.00 29.21 27.63
N GLY A 202 -19.50 30.01 28.57
CA GLY A 202 -19.89 31.39 28.31
C GLY A 202 -20.51 32.07 29.54
N SER A 203 -19.71 32.34 30.57
CA SER A 203 -20.14 33.22 31.66
C SER A 203 -20.32 34.64 31.11
N ALA A 204 -21.51 35.20 31.29
CA ALA A 204 -21.74 36.62 31.20
C ALA A 204 -21.03 37.34 32.35
N LEU A 205 -20.18 38.32 32.02
CA LEU A 205 -19.84 39.42 32.90
C LEU A 205 -19.93 40.69 32.07
N ASN A 206 -21.03 41.41 32.26
CA ASN A 206 -21.09 42.87 32.15
C ASN A 206 -21.47 43.36 33.56
N GLU A 207 -20.68 44.34 34.01
CA GLU A 207 -20.81 45.16 35.24
C GLU A 207 -20.43 44.52 36.58
#